data_AF-A0A948ZEM6-F1
#
_entry.id   AF-A0A948ZEM6-F1
#
_cell.length_a   1.000
_cell.length_b   1.000
_cell.length_c   1.000
_cell.angle_alpha   90.00
_cell.angle_beta   90.00
_cell.angle_gamma   90.00
#
_symmetry.space_group_name_H-M   'P 1'
#
loop_
_entity.id
_entity.type
_entity.pdbx_description
1 polymer ?
#
loop_
_entity_poly.entity_id
_entity_poly.type
_entity_poly.pdbx_seq_one_letter_code
_entity_poly.pdbx_strand_id
1 'polypeptide(L)'
;MKSRKIIFVQTILFLFLNLFFQTIFSGLPMNTLVVLGTNPVCVKKIQDIKIEDQILSVKEREDGLFEFANTKIKAISKEIKKRELINYNLILLETSLNNSNNGQLLIDSESQFYNSKTKSWTNCVDLSLVDKLLDVNLNEISIDKIIKENSDVDIEVYELSLEEPHCYFVCDSAGNPILIHNMDQIFMTVGDKAEPIIETVVSTGVTLFGLAKSLGLFDKKKKQEDKKQLPKGAENNKSENKATDKTKKTDDEKPRDKDKPKGKDPIKDGLIEGAEKDTNKKSGRSDIYKKPGGVNRKDMDFDKLKIKKVVNYGNGIKVGYLSDGRTVISRNHSSTKNGATSYPTNELQHADGSKTKVRYY
;
A
#
# COMPACT_ATOMS: atom_id res chain seq x y z
N MET A 1 33.47 -14.95 19.82
CA MET A 1 32.39 -15.68 19.09
C MET A 1 30.96 -15.38 19.58
N LYS A 2 30.73 -14.91 20.82
CA LYS A 2 29.36 -14.63 21.32
C LYS A 2 28.65 -13.44 20.65
N SER A 3 29.35 -12.36 20.29
CA SER A 3 28.72 -11.16 19.68
C SER A 3 28.14 -11.40 18.28
N ARG A 4 28.75 -12.29 17.48
CA ARG A 4 28.25 -12.61 16.13
C ARG A 4 26.90 -13.34 16.14
N LYS A 5 26.60 -14.10 17.20
CA LYS A 5 25.29 -14.78 17.34
C LYS A 5 24.17 -13.80 17.68
N ILE A 6 24.46 -12.75 18.46
CA ILE A 6 23.45 -11.76 18.89
C ILE A 6 22.98 -10.92 17.68
N ILE A 7 23.92 -10.44 16.86
CA ILE A 7 23.61 -9.63 15.67
C ILE A 7 22.77 -10.43 14.65
N PHE A 8 23.08 -11.72 14.48
CA PHE A 8 22.35 -12.59 13.55
C PHE A 8 20.88 -12.81 13.98
N VAL A 9 20.64 -13.06 15.27
CA VAL A 9 19.28 -13.24 15.80
C VAL A 9 18.47 -11.95 15.70
N GLN A 10 19.06 -10.79 16.03
CA GLN A 10 18.37 -9.50 15.88
C GLN A 10 18.03 -9.17 14.43
N THR A 11 18.92 -9.50 13.48
CA THR A 11 18.67 -9.28 12.05
C THR A 11 17.56 -10.19 11.52
N ILE A 12 17.51 -11.45 11.94
CA ILE A 12 16.42 -12.36 11.60
C ILE A 12 15.11 -11.89 12.19
N LEU A 13 15.11 -11.47 13.47
CA LEU A 13 13.90 -10.97 14.13
C LEU A 13 13.38 -9.70 13.46
N PHE A 14 14.27 -8.78 13.07
CA PHE A 14 13.90 -7.57 12.34
C PHE A 14 13.38 -7.87 10.92
N LEU A 15 14.00 -8.80 10.19
CA LEU A 15 13.52 -9.25 8.89
C LEU A 15 12.17 -9.96 8.99
N PHE A 16 11.98 -10.77 10.03
CA PHE A 16 10.71 -11.40 10.35
C PHE A 16 9.67 -10.32 10.64
N LEU A 17 9.97 -9.37 11.52
CA LEU A 17 9.08 -8.24 11.81
C LEU A 17 8.65 -7.48 10.54
N ASN A 18 9.60 -7.12 9.66
CA ASN A 18 9.28 -6.42 8.42
C ASN A 18 8.54 -7.28 7.38
N LEU A 19 8.67 -8.60 7.44
CA LEU A 19 7.92 -9.53 6.60
C LEU A 19 6.46 -9.70 7.06
N PHE A 20 6.21 -9.55 8.36
CA PHE A 20 4.85 -9.61 8.93
C PHE A 20 4.15 -8.24 8.99
N PHE A 21 4.89 -7.13 8.85
CA PHE A 21 4.33 -5.77 8.88
C PHE A 21 3.94 -5.19 7.53
N GLN A 22 3.93 -5.97 6.44
CA GLN A 22 3.14 -5.59 5.27
C GLN A 22 1.68 -5.95 5.53
N THR A 23 1.08 -5.30 6.51
CA THR A 23 -0.38 -5.27 6.67
C THR A 23 -0.95 -4.57 5.45
N ILE A 24 -1.44 -5.38 4.52
CA ILE A 24 -2.24 -4.91 3.38
C ILE A 24 -3.65 -4.74 3.96
N PHE A 25 -4.16 -3.51 3.93
CA PHE A 25 -5.43 -3.16 4.56
C PHE A 25 -6.51 -2.97 3.48
N SER A 26 -7.68 -3.58 3.65
CA SER A 26 -8.84 -3.31 2.77
C SER A 26 -9.66 -2.16 3.35
N GLY A 27 -9.13 -0.94 3.27
CA GLY A 27 -9.81 0.26 3.78
C GLY A 27 -11.05 0.61 2.95
N LEU A 28 -12.20 0.74 3.59
CA LEU A 28 -13.44 1.19 2.95
C LEU A 28 -13.72 2.65 3.31
N PRO A 29 -13.88 3.55 2.32
CA PRO A 29 -14.31 4.92 2.60
C PRO A 29 -15.63 4.97 3.36
N MET A 30 -15.81 6.00 4.19
CA MET A 30 -17.07 6.29 4.85
C MET A 30 -18.23 6.30 3.85
N ASN A 31 -19.39 5.79 4.26
CA ASN A 31 -20.61 5.57 3.48
C ASN A 31 -20.57 4.40 2.48
N THR A 32 -19.47 3.67 2.35
CA THR A 32 -19.49 2.40 1.60
C THR A 32 -20.57 1.48 2.18
N LEU A 33 -21.45 0.98 1.33
CA LEU A 33 -22.51 0.05 1.74
C LEU A 33 -21.94 -1.37 1.80
N VAL A 34 -22.23 -2.08 2.88
CA VAL A 34 -21.83 -3.47 3.11
C VAL A 34 -23.09 -4.33 3.23
N VAL A 35 -23.02 -5.54 2.70
CA VAL A 35 -24.12 -6.51 2.76
C VAL A 35 -24.02 -7.34 4.04
N LEU A 36 -25.13 -7.42 4.76
CA LEU A 36 -25.27 -8.11 6.04
C LEU A 36 -26.32 -9.22 5.93
N GLY A 37 -26.06 -10.33 6.61
CA GLY A 37 -26.99 -11.45 6.79
C GLY A 37 -27.32 -12.23 5.51
N THR A 38 -27.74 -13.49 5.68
CA THR A 38 -28.28 -14.32 4.60
C THR A 38 -29.80 -14.22 4.47
N ASN A 39 -30.52 -13.83 5.54
CA ASN A 39 -31.98 -13.72 5.52
C ASN A 39 -32.55 -12.95 6.75
N PRO A 40 -33.15 -11.75 6.57
CA PRO A 40 -33.17 -10.97 5.34
C PRO A 40 -31.77 -10.40 5.06
N VAL A 41 -31.39 -10.38 3.78
CA VAL A 41 -30.22 -9.60 3.35
C VAL A 41 -30.53 -8.14 3.60
N CYS A 42 -29.64 -7.44 4.32
CA CYS A 42 -29.74 -6.01 4.54
C CYS A 42 -28.44 -5.32 4.16
N VAL A 43 -28.50 -4.01 3.95
CA VAL A 43 -27.33 -3.19 3.66
C VAL A 43 -27.17 -2.12 4.74
N LYS A 44 -25.94 -1.93 5.21
CA LYS A 44 -25.59 -0.84 6.12
C LYS A 44 -24.38 -0.11 5.58
N LYS A 45 -24.27 1.17 5.91
CA LYS A 45 -23.02 1.91 5.69
C LYS A 45 -21.96 1.38 6.64
N ILE A 46 -20.72 1.31 6.18
CA ILE A 46 -19.60 0.75 6.94
C ILE A 46 -19.41 1.40 8.31
N GLN A 47 -19.64 2.72 8.44
CA GLN A 47 -19.54 3.42 9.73
C GLN A 47 -20.63 3.06 10.74
N ASP A 48 -21.75 2.52 10.27
CA ASP A 48 -22.91 2.19 11.08
C ASP A 48 -22.93 0.69 11.47
N ILE A 49 -21.95 -0.08 11.00
CA ILE A 49 -21.75 -1.49 11.35
C ILE A 49 -21.23 -1.58 12.78
N LYS A 50 -21.77 -2.55 13.52
CA LYS A 50 -21.37 -2.85 14.89
C LYS A 50 -20.83 -4.27 15.02
N ILE A 51 -20.10 -4.55 16.09
CA ILE A 51 -19.45 -5.85 16.30
C ILE A 51 -20.45 -7.02 16.35
N GLU A 52 -21.68 -6.75 16.80
CA GLU A 52 -22.78 -7.71 16.87
C GLU A 52 -23.45 -8.00 15.51
N ASP A 53 -23.17 -7.20 14.48
CA ASP A 53 -23.70 -7.45 13.14
C ASP A 53 -23.06 -8.70 12.53
N GLN A 54 -23.84 -9.38 11.68
CA GLN A 54 -23.35 -10.51 10.89
C GLN A 54 -23.18 -10.10 9.43
N ILE A 55 -21.97 -10.26 8.91
CA ILE A 55 -21.63 -9.90 7.54
C ILE A 55 -21.95 -11.08 6.63
N LEU A 56 -22.55 -10.79 5.46
CA LEU A 56 -22.73 -11.81 4.44
C LEU A 56 -21.39 -12.09 3.76
N SER A 57 -20.96 -13.34 3.82
CA SER A 57 -19.69 -13.81 3.26
C SER A 57 -19.89 -15.05 2.41
N VAL A 58 -18.85 -15.46 1.70
CA VAL A 58 -18.81 -16.73 0.98
C VAL A 58 -17.54 -17.52 1.29
N LYS A 59 -17.63 -18.84 1.26
CA LYS A 59 -16.50 -19.75 1.34
C LYS A 59 -16.41 -20.53 0.05
N GLU A 60 -15.26 -20.47 -0.62
CA GLU A 60 -14.98 -21.34 -1.76
C GLU A 60 -14.70 -22.75 -1.24
N ARG A 61 -15.42 -23.73 -1.78
CA ARG A 61 -15.25 -25.15 -1.47
C ARG A 61 -14.16 -25.77 -2.35
N GLU A 62 -13.74 -26.98 -2.01
CA GLU A 62 -12.73 -27.73 -2.78
C GLU A 62 -13.16 -28.00 -4.23
N ASP A 63 -14.47 -28.03 -4.51
CA ASP A 63 -15.03 -28.20 -5.86
C ASP A 63 -15.11 -26.90 -6.66
N GLY A 64 -14.68 -25.76 -6.08
CA GLY A 64 -14.73 -24.44 -6.69
C GLY A 64 -16.11 -23.78 -6.66
N LEU A 65 -17.08 -24.36 -5.94
CA LEU A 65 -18.37 -23.73 -5.70
C LEU A 65 -18.34 -22.89 -4.41
N PHE A 66 -19.18 -21.87 -4.34
CA PHE A 66 -19.30 -21.01 -3.17
C PHE A 66 -20.42 -21.44 -2.25
N GLU A 67 -20.16 -21.39 -0.95
CA GLU A 67 -21.15 -21.55 0.12
C GLU A 67 -21.29 -20.24 0.89
N PHE A 68 -22.51 -19.74 1.03
CA PHE A 68 -22.78 -18.50 1.78
C PHE A 68 -22.71 -18.75 3.29
N ALA A 69 -22.13 -17.79 4.00
CA ALA A 69 -21.99 -17.81 5.45
C ALA A 69 -22.37 -16.45 6.05
N ASN A 70 -22.84 -16.49 7.29
CA ASN A 70 -22.95 -15.31 8.14
C ASN A 70 -21.72 -15.24 9.04
N THR A 71 -20.85 -14.28 8.79
CA THR A 71 -19.55 -14.19 9.46
C THR A 71 -19.60 -13.12 10.54
N LYS A 72 -19.08 -13.45 11.71
CA LYS A 72 -18.97 -12.50 12.83
C LYS A 72 -17.80 -11.55 12.61
N ILE A 73 -17.95 -10.33 13.11
CA ILE A 73 -16.91 -9.33 13.10
C ILE A 73 -16.06 -9.50 14.37
N LYS A 74 -14.74 -9.62 14.21
CA LYS A 74 -13.77 -9.67 15.32
C LYS A 74 -13.39 -8.29 15.81
N ALA A 75 -13.21 -7.36 14.88
CA ALA A 75 -12.83 -5.97 15.17
C ALA A 75 -13.31 -5.04 14.08
N ILE A 76 -13.53 -3.78 14.45
CA ILE A 76 -13.78 -2.67 13.53
C ILE A 76 -12.73 -1.61 13.86
N SER A 77 -11.96 -1.20 12.86
CA SER A 77 -11.00 -0.12 13.00
C SER A 77 -11.40 1.07 12.13
N LYS A 78 -11.02 2.26 12.58
CA LYS A 78 -11.26 3.54 11.92
C LYS A 78 -9.95 4.28 11.84
N GLU A 79 -9.61 4.74 10.65
CA GLU A 79 -8.42 5.56 10.39
C GLU A 79 -8.83 6.81 9.60
N ILE A 80 -8.20 7.94 9.92
CA ILE A 80 -8.31 9.16 9.12
C ILE A 80 -7.02 9.29 8.31
N LYS A 81 -7.11 9.01 7.01
CA LYS A 81 -5.98 9.15 6.09
C LYS A 81 -5.83 10.62 5.72
N LYS A 82 -4.77 11.23 6.25
CA LYS A 82 -4.47 12.66 6.09
C LYS A 82 -3.75 12.95 4.78
N ARG A 83 -4.12 14.06 4.14
CA ARG A 83 -3.57 14.54 2.86
C ARG A 83 -2.03 14.59 2.82
N GLU A 84 -1.39 15.01 3.90
CA GLU A 84 0.03 15.43 3.87
C GLU A 84 1.04 14.29 3.99
N LEU A 85 0.60 13.09 4.39
CA LEU A 85 1.52 12.05 4.88
C LEU A 85 1.74 10.91 3.89
N ILE A 86 0.76 10.57 3.06
CA ILE A 86 0.81 9.41 2.17
C ILE A 86 -0.06 9.72 0.94
N ASN A 87 0.45 9.45 -0.26
CA ASN A 87 -0.40 9.41 -1.46
C ASN A 87 -1.42 8.30 -1.27
N TYR A 88 -2.58 8.66 -0.75
CA TYR A 88 -3.66 7.71 -0.58
C TYR A 88 -4.30 7.45 -1.92
N ASN A 89 -3.98 6.30 -2.50
CA ASN A 89 -4.47 5.93 -3.81
C ASN A 89 -5.86 5.35 -3.61
N LEU A 90 -6.87 6.11 -4.04
CA LEU A 90 -8.21 5.57 -4.22
C LEU A 90 -8.38 5.16 -5.67
N ILE A 91 -9.22 4.15 -5.89
CA ILE A 91 -9.64 3.73 -7.21
C ILE A 91 -11.14 3.88 -7.28
N LEU A 92 -11.60 4.62 -8.27
CA LEU A 92 -13.00 4.66 -8.67
C LEU A 92 -13.19 3.61 -9.78
N LEU A 93 -13.98 2.58 -9.46
CA LEU A 93 -14.43 1.57 -10.41
C LEU A 93 -15.83 1.95 -10.92
N GLU A 94 -16.00 2.00 -12.24
CA GLU A 94 -17.33 2.01 -12.86
C GLU A 94 -17.65 0.58 -13.29
N THR A 95 -18.78 0.05 -12.81
CA THR A 95 -19.20 -1.34 -12.95
C THR A 95 -20.57 -1.46 -13.59
N SER A 96 -20.81 -2.55 -14.32
CA SER A 96 -22.13 -2.87 -14.87
C SER A 96 -22.48 -4.34 -14.67
N LEU A 97 -23.75 -4.58 -14.36
CA LEU A 97 -24.32 -5.91 -14.24
C LEU A 97 -25.37 -6.10 -15.34
N ASN A 98 -25.24 -7.15 -16.14
CA ASN A 98 -26.15 -7.46 -17.26
C ASN A 98 -26.35 -6.29 -18.26
N ASN A 99 -25.30 -5.51 -18.52
CA ASN A 99 -25.35 -4.29 -19.35
C ASN A 99 -26.39 -3.25 -18.87
N SER A 100 -26.72 -3.28 -17.59
CA SER A 100 -27.67 -2.37 -16.95
C SER A 100 -26.99 -1.63 -15.79
N ASN A 101 -27.37 -0.38 -15.60
CA ASN A 101 -26.95 0.53 -14.52
C ASN A 101 -25.45 0.57 -14.23
N ASN A 102 -24.79 1.63 -14.70
CA ASN A 102 -23.40 1.91 -14.33
C ASN A 102 -23.35 2.29 -12.85
N GLY A 103 -22.86 1.37 -12.02
CA GLY A 103 -22.53 1.62 -10.64
C GLY A 103 -21.13 2.21 -10.51
N GLN A 104 -20.91 2.93 -9.42
CA GLN A 104 -19.62 3.50 -9.07
C GLN A 104 -19.20 3.02 -7.69
N LEU A 105 -17.98 2.51 -7.57
CA LEU A 105 -17.40 2.07 -6.29
C LEU A 105 -16.05 2.77 -6.10
N LEU A 106 -15.95 3.55 -5.02
CA LEU A 106 -14.70 4.16 -4.59
C LEU A 106 -14.07 3.29 -3.51
N ILE A 107 -12.84 2.81 -3.75
CA ILE A 107 -12.20 1.83 -2.86
C ILE A 107 -10.69 2.07 -2.74
N ASP A 108 -10.09 1.59 -1.65
CA ASP A 108 -8.64 1.55 -1.44
C ASP A 108 -7.95 0.73 -2.52
N SER A 109 -6.84 1.23 -3.04
CA SER A 109 -6.07 0.59 -4.10
C SER A 109 -5.56 -0.81 -3.74
N GLU A 110 -5.34 -1.06 -2.45
CA GLU A 110 -4.86 -2.34 -1.92
C GLU A 110 -5.99 -3.35 -1.64
N SER A 111 -7.26 -2.94 -1.79
CA SER A 111 -8.39 -3.85 -1.64
C SER A 111 -8.37 -4.93 -2.72
N GLN A 112 -8.78 -6.14 -2.37
CA GLN A 112 -8.79 -7.28 -3.29
C GLN A 112 -10.21 -7.67 -3.68
N PHE A 113 -10.39 -7.98 -4.95
CA PHE A 113 -11.63 -8.47 -5.53
C PHE A 113 -11.46 -9.90 -6.03
N TYR A 114 -12.52 -10.70 -5.96
CA TYR A 114 -12.49 -12.02 -6.58
C TYR A 114 -12.69 -11.88 -8.10
N ASN A 115 -11.70 -12.29 -8.87
CA ASN A 115 -11.76 -12.28 -10.34
C ASN A 115 -12.26 -13.65 -10.83
N SER A 116 -13.49 -13.72 -11.36
CA SER A 116 -14.11 -14.98 -11.80
C SER A 116 -13.38 -15.63 -12.96
N LYS A 117 -12.72 -14.81 -13.80
CA LYS A 117 -12.00 -15.28 -14.99
C LYS A 117 -10.70 -15.99 -14.65
N THR A 118 -9.95 -15.44 -13.69
CA THR A 118 -8.68 -16.04 -13.22
C THR A 118 -8.89 -16.97 -12.03
N LYS A 119 -10.07 -16.95 -11.40
CA LYS A 119 -10.40 -17.67 -10.16
C LYS A 119 -9.41 -17.35 -9.03
N SER A 120 -9.15 -16.06 -8.84
CA SER A 120 -8.18 -15.59 -7.86
C SER A 120 -8.53 -14.21 -7.32
N TRP A 121 -8.10 -13.94 -6.08
CA TRP A 121 -8.11 -12.60 -5.52
C TRP A 121 -7.10 -11.72 -6.25
N THR A 122 -7.55 -10.57 -6.71
CA THR A 122 -6.75 -9.60 -7.48
C THR A 122 -6.83 -8.24 -6.79
N ASN A 123 -5.69 -7.58 -6.56
CA ASN A 123 -5.68 -6.24 -6.00
C ASN A 123 -6.36 -5.26 -6.95
N CYS A 124 -7.00 -4.23 -6.40
CA CYS A 124 -7.71 -3.22 -7.18
C CYS A 124 -6.78 -2.49 -8.15
N VAL A 125 -5.53 -2.22 -7.75
CA VAL A 125 -4.49 -1.63 -8.62
C VAL A 125 -4.14 -2.45 -9.86
N ASP A 126 -4.33 -3.77 -9.78
CA ASP A 126 -3.94 -4.75 -10.80
C ASP A 126 -5.12 -5.17 -11.69
N LEU A 127 -6.34 -4.72 -11.38
CA LEU A 127 -7.53 -4.96 -12.18
C LEU A 127 -7.43 -4.33 -13.58
N SER A 128 -8.12 -4.94 -14.53
CA SER A 128 -8.25 -4.50 -15.91
C SER A 128 -9.69 -4.62 -16.41
N LEU A 129 -10.00 -3.96 -17.54
CA LEU A 129 -11.35 -3.97 -18.12
C LEU A 129 -11.80 -5.35 -18.65
N VAL A 130 -10.87 -6.30 -18.78
CA VAL A 130 -11.19 -7.67 -19.24
C VAL A 130 -11.46 -8.64 -18.09
N ASP A 131 -11.29 -8.18 -16.84
CA ASP A 131 -11.58 -8.94 -15.63
C ASP A 131 -13.07 -8.89 -15.32
N LYS A 132 -13.52 -9.88 -14.54
CA LYS A 132 -14.91 -10.07 -14.17
C LYS A 132 -14.99 -10.26 -12.66
N LEU A 133 -15.81 -9.44 -12.00
CA LEU A 133 -16.04 -9.52 -10.55
C LEU A 133 -17.28 -10.37 -10.28
N LEU A 134 -17.56 -10.71 -9.02
CA LEU A 134 -18.75 -11.48 -8.65
C LEU A 134 -19.73 -10.67 -7.81
N ASP A 135 -21.03 -10.84 -8.13
CA ASP A 135 -22.14 -10.34 -7.31
C ASP A 135 -22.57 -11.35 -6.22
N VAL A 136 -23.56 -10.96 -5.40
CA VAL A 136 -24.13 -11.82 -4.33
C VAL A 136 -24.87 -13.04 -4.87
N ASN A 137 -25.24 -13.06 -6.15
CA ASN A 137 -25.86 -14.21 -6.81
C ASN A 137 -24.80 -15.02 -7.60
N LEU A 138 -23.52 -14.68 -7.46
CA LEU A 138 -22.39 -15.26 -8.17
C LEU A 138 -22.44 -15.03 -9.70
N ASN A 139 -23.16 -14.00 -10.15
CA ASN A 139 -23.11 -13.51 -11.52
C ASN A 139 -21.86 -12.64 -11.74
N GLU A 140 -21.40 -12.59 -12.99
CA GLU A 140 -20.28 -11.75 -13.37
C GLU A 140 -20.67 -10.27 -13.48
N ILE A 141 -19.90 -9.40 -12.83
CA ILE A 141 -19.94 -7.95 -12.97
C ILE A 141 -18.80 -7.51 -13.88
N SER A 142 -19.10 -6.66 -14.86
CA SER A 142 -18.11 -6.08 -15.76
C SER A 142 -17.50 -4.81 -15.18
N ILE A 143 -16.21 -4.59 -15.44
CA ILE A 143 -15.53 -3.33 -15.13
C ILE A 143 -15.49 -2.49 -16.41
N ASP A 144 -16.22 -1.39 -16.42
CA ASP A 144 -16.33 -0.50 -17.57
C ASP A 144 -15.21 0.53 -17.59
N LYS A 145 -14.76 0.94 -16.39
CA LYS A 145 -13.72 1.95 -16.23
C LYS A 145 -13.00 1.83 -14.90
N ILE A 146 -11.71 2.18 -14.89
CA ILE A 146 -10.87 2.24 -13.70
C ILE A 146 -10.19 3.60 -13.68
N ILE A 147 -10.46 4.40 -12.66
CA ILE A 147 -9.87 5.74 -12.49
C ILE A 147 -9.07 5.75 -11.19
N LYS A 148 -7.80 6.15 -11.28
CA LYS A 148 -6.97 6.38 -10.09
C LYS A 148 -7.20 7.80 -9.61
N GLU A 149 -7.75 7.92 -8.42
CA GLU A 149 -8.06 9.19 -7.78
C GLU A 149 -7.05 9.46 -6.67
N ASN A 150 -6.46 10.66 -6.70
CA ASN A 150 -5.72 11.19 -5.55
C ASN A 150 -6.65 12.14 -4.82
N SER A 151 -6.86 11.90 -3.53
CA SER A 151 -7.69 12.79 -2.73
C SER A 151 -6.88 13.97 -2.19
N ASP A 152 -7.38 15.18 -2.42
CA ASP A 152 -6.88 16.40 -1.78
C ASP A 152 -7.51 16.66 -0.41
N VAL A 153 -8.43 15.79 0.03
CA VAL A 153 -9.12 15.88 1.33
C VAL A 153 -8.78 14.69 2.21
N ASP A 154 -8.81 14.92 3.52
CA ASP A 154 -8.71 13.84 4.51
C ASP A 154 -9.90 12.88 4.33
N ILE A 155 -9.61 11.59 4.24
CA ILE A 155 -10.64 10.56 4.05
C ILE A 155 -10.70 9.70 5.29
N GLU A 156 -11.92 9.54 5.79
CA GLU A 156 -12.22 8.58 6.83
C GLU A 156 -12.43 7.20 6.20
N VAL A 157 -11.62 6.25 6.63
CA VAL A 157 -11.67 4.85 6.19
C VAL A 157 -11.93 3.92 7.36
N TYR A 158 -12.65 2.87 7.06
CA TYR A 158 -13.05 1.83 7.99
C TYR A 158 -12.54 0.48 7.51
N GLU A 159 -12.19 -0.38 8.46
CA GLU A 159 -11.78 -1.74 8.17
C GLU A 159 -12.47 -2.69 9.14
N LEU A 160 -12.98 -3.78 8.58
CA LEU A 160 -13.52 -4.90 9.35
C LEU A 160 -12.43 -5.96 9.46
N SER A 161 -12.32 -6.64 10.59
CA SER A 161 -11.68 -7.95 10.68
C SER A 161 -12.76 -8.97 10.95
N LEU A 162 -12.82 -10.02 10.14
CA LEU A 162 -13.86 -11.05 10.20
C LEU A 162 -13.32 -12.37 10.77
N GLU A 163 -14.22 -13.18 11.33
CA GLU A 163 -13.99 -14.64 11.42
C GLU A 163 -13.89 -15.26 10.02
N GLU A 164 -13.55 -16.54 9.93
CA GLU A 164 -13.62 -17.22 8.63
C GLU A 164 -15.09 -17.34 8.19
N PRO A 165 -15.40 -17.16 6.89
CA PRO A 165 -14.50 -16.78 5.80
C PRO A 165 -14.17 -15.27 5.73
N HIS A 166 -12.93 -14.95 5.36
CA HIS A 166 -12.40 -13.59 5.27
C HIS A 166 -12.77 -12.87 3.97
N CYS A 167 -14.04 -12.83 3.61
CA CYS A 167 -14.52 -12.05 2.47
C CYS A 167 -15.96 -11.61 2.68
N TYR A 168 -16.42 -10.61 1.95
CA TYR A 168 -17.75 -10.04 2.10
C TYR A 168 -18.12 -9.19 0.89
N PHE A 169 -19.37 -8.73 0.83
CA PHE A 169 -19.85 -7.92 -0.28
C PHE A 169 -19.98 -6.45 0.09
N VAL A 170 -19.54 -5.57 -0.82
CA VAL A 170 -19.78 -4.12 -0.77
C VAL A 170 -20.64 -3.70 -1.95
N CYS A 171 -21.51 -2.71 -1.79
CA CYS A 171 -22.33 -2.24 -2.90
C CYS A 171 -21.69 -1.04 -3.61
N ASP A 172 -21.78 -1.04 -4.93
CA ASP A 172 -21.58 0.17 -5.73
C ASP A 172 -22.74 1.17 -5.56
N SER A 173 -22.64 2.33 -6.20
CA SER A 173 -23.67 3.38 -6.16
C SER A 173 -25.02 2.98 -6.78
N ALA A 174 -25.06 1.92 -7.60
CA ALA A 174 -26.29 1.37 -8.16
C ALA A 174 -26.92 0.30 -7.26
N GLY A 175 -26.26 -0.03 -6.14
CA GLY A 175 -26.70 -1.06 -5.20
C GLY A 175 -26.29 -2.47 -5.59
N ASN A 176 -25.42 -2.65 -6.60
CA ASN A 176 -24.93 -3.97 -6.97
C ASN A 176 -23.88 -4.41 -5.94
N PRO A 177 -24.09 -5.55 -5.24
CA PRO A 177 -23.10 -6.08 -4.31
C PRO A 177 -21.92 -6.70 -5.08
N ILE A 178 -20.70 -6.47 -4.62
CA ILE A 178 -19.45 -6.90 -5.23
C ILE A 178 -18.59 -7.60 -4.17
N LEU A 179 -18.13 -8.82 -4.48
CA LEU A 179 -17.33 -9.62 -3.57
C LEU A 179 -15.89 -9.08 -3.42
N ILE A 180 -15.51 -8.78 -2.18
CA ILE A 180 -14.17 -8.34 -1.81
C ILE A 180 -13.57 -9.19 -0.70
N HIS A 181 -12.24 -9.23 -0.63
CA HIS A 181 -11.52 -9.91 0.43
C HIS A 181 -11.41 -9.02 1.67
N ASN A 182 -11.52 -9.63 2.84
CA ASN A 182 -11.18 -9.04 4.12
C ASN A 182 -9.72 -9.40 4.42
N MET A 183 -8.80 -8.45 4.29
CA MET A 183 -7.41 -8.73 4.66
C MET A 183 -7.34 -8.77 6.19
N ASP A 184 -7.09 -9.95 6.76
CA ASP A 184 -7.11 -10.10 8.21
C ASP A 184 -5.96 -9.27 8.79
N GLN A 185 -6.31 -8.26 9.60
CA GLN A 185 -5.30 -7.59 10.40
C GLN A 185 -4.72 -8.65 11.32
N ILE A 186 -3.42 -8.93 11.17
CA ILE A 186 -2.64 -9.57 12.22
C ILE A 186 -2.57 -8.54 13.34
N PHE A 187 -3.66 -8.38 14.08
CA PHE A 187 -3.59 -7.90 15.44
C PHE A 187 -2.73 -8.94 16.13
N MET A 188 -1.43 -8.66 16.25
CA MET A 188 -0.65 -9.26 17.31
C MET A 188 -1.39 -8.85 18.57
N THR A 189 -2.23 -9.76 19.05
CA THR A 189 -2.80 -9.71 20.37
C THR A 189 -1.57 -9.72 21.25
N VAL A 190 -1.10 -8.55 21.64
CA VAL A 190 -0.22 -8.37 22.79
C VAL A 190 -1.14 -8.71 23.96
N GLY A 191 -1.43 -10.00 24.10
CA GLY A 191 -2.40 -10.50 25.05
C GLY A 191 -1.94 -10.16 26.45
N ASP A 192 -2.91 -10.16 27.35
CA ASP A 192 -2.85 -9.94 28.80
C ASP A 192 -1.88 -10.90 29.57
N LYS A 193 -0.86 -11.44 28.91
CA LYS A 193 0.26 -12.23 29.46
C LYS A 193 1.63 -11.65 29.10
N ALA A 194 1.71 -10.46 28.51
CA ALA A 194 2.97 -9.78 28.20
C ALA A 194 3.61 -9.06 29.39
N GLU A 195 3.17 -9.32 30.64
CA GLU A 195 3.67 -8.61 31.83
C GLU A 195 5.08 -8.96 32.34
N PRO A 196 5.84 -9.98 31.87
CA PRO A 196 7.27 -10.06 32.25
C PRO A 196 8.26 -9.76 31.12
N ILE A 197 7.85 -9.72 29.85
CA ILE A 197 8.81 -9.59 28.73
C ILE A 197 9.14 -8.12 28.44
N ILE A 198 8.20 -7.19 28.68
CA ILE A 198 8.44 -5.76 28.49
C ILE A 198 9.44 -5.22 29.53
N GLU A 199 9.40 -5.68 30.79
CA GLU A 199 10.38 -5.24 31.81
C GLU A 199 11.82 -5.66 31.48
N THR A 200 12.02 -6.80 30.83
CA THR A 200 13.37 -7.28 30.49
C THR A 200 13.99 -6.46 29.36
N VAL A 201 13.19 -5.98 28.40
CA VAL A 201 13.67 -5.15 27.28
C VAL A 201 13.83 -3.68 27.67
N VAL A 202 13.10 -3.19 28.68
CA VAL A 202 13.23 -1.81 29.18
C VAL A 202 14.52 -1.60 30.01
N SER A 203 15.14 -2.65 30.54
CA SER A 203 16.38 -2.52 31.35
C SER A 203 17.69 -2.40 30.54
N THR A 204 17.69 -2.63 29.22
CA THR A 204 18.92 -2.63 28.40
C THR A 204 18.90 -1.72 27.16
N GLY A 205 17.91 -0.85 27.01
CA GLY A 205 17.83 0.02 25.83
C GLY A 205 17.10 1.33 26.08
N VAL A 206 17.72 2.22 26.85
CA VAL A 206 17.35 3.65 26.88
C VAL A 206 17.37 4.21 25.45
N THR A 207 16.41 5.08 25.14
CA THR A 207 16.18 5.84 23.90
C THR A 207 15.53 5.15 22.70
N LEU A 208 14.20 4.97 22.76
CA LEU A 208 13.33 5.31 21.63
C LEU A 208 12.14 6.13 22.15
N PHE A 209 12.06 7.35 21.64
CA PHE A 209 11.18 8.44 22.03
C PHE A 209 9.69 8.07 21.98
N GLY A 210 8.93 8.45 23.02
CA GLY A 210 7.63 9.09 22.81
C GLY A 210 6.34 8.30 23.03
N LEU A 211 6.29 7.29 23.91
CA LEU A 211 5.06 6.50 24.16
C LEU A 211 4.63 6.43 25.64
N ALA A 212 4.88 7.48 26.43
CA ALA A 212 4.52 7.51 27.85
C ALA A 212 3.88 8.84 28.30
N LYS A 213 2.85 9.32 27.57
CA LYS A 213 2.09 10.50 28.03
C LYS A 213 0.57 10.45 27.88
N SER A 214 -0.05 9.29 27.62
CA SER A 214 -1.52 9.21 27.51
C SER A 214 -2.21 8.14 28.35
N LEU A 215 -1.50 7.38 29.19
CA LEU A 215 -2.13 6.44 30.12
C LEU A 215 -2.04 6.99 31.55
N GLY A 216 -2.93 7.94 31.83
CA GLY A 216 -3.10 8.51 33.15
C GLY A 216 -4.19 9.56 33.13
N LEU A 217 -5.44 9.12 33.32
CA LEU A 217 -6.48 9.78 34.13
C LEU A 217 -7.88 9.28 33.72
N PHE A 218 -8.27 8.15 34.30
CA PHE A 218 -9.65 7.97 34.77
C PHE A 218 -9.59 8.04 36.30
N ASP A 219 -10.18 9.05 36.93
CA ASP A 219 -11.46 8.92 37.63
C ASP A 219 -11.72 10.06 38.66
N LYS A 220 -13.00 10.34 38.90
CA LYS A 220 -13.65 11.22 39.90
C LYS A 220 -13.70 12.74 39.69
N LYS A 221 -14.87 13.24 39.30
CA LYS A 221 -15.84 13.86 40.25
C LYS A 221 -17.19 14.20 39.60
N LYS A 222 -18.24 14.00 40.41
CA LYS A 222 -19.66 14.22 40.13
C LYS A 222 -20.10 15.58 40.70
N LYS A 223 -21.10 16.20 40.05
CA LYS A 223 -21.92 17.39 40.41
C LYS A 223 -21.25 18.77 40.25
N GLN A 224 -21.83 19.64 39.41
CA GLN A 224 -22.79 20.67 39.83
C GLN A 224 -23.44 21.35 38.60
N GLU A 225 -24.76 21.56 38.68
CA GLU A 225 -25.53 22.48 37.84
C GLU A 225 -25.04 23.92 38.07
N ASP A 226 -24.99 24.77 37.04
CA ASP A 226 -25.87 25.95 36.95
C ASP A 226 -25.69 26.77 35.66
N LYS A 227 -26.72 27.56 35.40
CA LYS A 227 -27.01 28.38 34.22
C LYS A 227 -26.03 29.55 34.01
N LYS A 228 -25.84 29.97 32.74
CA LYS A 228 -26.22 31.29 32.17
C LYS A 228 -25.29 31.80 31.05
N GLN A 229 -25.98 32.25 29.99
CA GLN A 229 -25.78 33.48 29.21
C GLN A 229 -24.65 33.55 28.16
N LEU A 230 -25.14 33.79 26.93
CA LEU A 230 -24.46 34.49 25.83
C LEU A 230 -23.80 35.79 26.28
N PRO A 231 -22.83 36.27 25.48
CA PRO A 231 -23.12 37.55 24.83
C PRO A 231 -22.87 37.56 23.32
N LYS A 232 -23.67 38.42 22.67
CA LYS A 232 -23.49 38.98 21.33
C LYS A 232 -22.39 40.04 21.34
N GLY A 233 -21.80 40.28 20.16
CA GLY A 233 -20.96 41.44 19.82
C GLY A 233 -19.87 40.99 18.84
N ALA A 234 -20.01 41.06 17.53
CA ALA A 234 -20.19 42.22 16.65
C ALA A 234 -18.98 43.18 16.63
N GLU A 235 -18.49 43.36 15.40
CA GLU A 235 -17.75 44.51 14.84
C GLU A 235 -16.21 44.45 14.68
N ASN A 236 -15.84 44.42 13.39
CA ASN A 236 -14.97 45.37 12.69
C ASN A 236 -13.53 45.56 13.16
N ASN A 237 -12.56 45.22 12.32
CA ASN A 237 -11.99 46.18 11.35
C ASN A 237 -10.70 45.69 10.67
N LYS A 238 -10.56 46.18 9.42
CA LYS A 238 -9.34 46.64 8.74
C LYS A 238 -8.25 45.63 8.33
N SER A 239 -8.27 45.40 7.03
CA SER A 239 -7.13 45.51 6.10
C SER A 239 -5.89 46.25 6.62
N GLU A 240 -4.72 45.64 6.46
CA GLU A 240 -3.49 46.37 6.18
C GLU A 240 -2.51 45.51 5.36
N ASN A 241 -2.08 46.07 4.24
CA ASN A 241 -0.98 45.60 3.39
C ASN A 241 0.37 45.83 4.10
N LYS A 242 1.30 44.87 4.00
CA LYS A 242 2.75 45.10 3.99
C LYS A 242 3.44 43.86 3.42
N ALA A 243 3.92 43.95 2.19
CA ALA A 243 5.29 44.34 1.83
C ALA A 243 6.32 43.23 2.13
N THR A 244 6.76 42.64 1.01
CA THR A 244 7.99 41.88 0.74
C THR A 244 9.15 42.06 1.73
N ASP A 245 9.72 40.95 2.16
CA ASP A 245 11.13 40.88 2.51
C ASP A 245 11.81 39.67 1.85
N LYS A 246 12.93 39.95 1.17
CA LYS A 246 13.74 39.01 0.42
C LYS A 246 14.91 38.61 1.32
N THR A 247 14.86 37.41 1.88
CA THR A 247 16.04 36.85 2.59
C THR A 247 16.73 35.82 1.71
N LYS A 248 17.83 36.27 1.10
CA LYS A 248 18.85 35.49 0.41
C LYS A 248 19.90 35.06 1.45
N LYS A 249 20.08 33.76 1.70
CA LYS A 249 21.22 33.17 2.44
C LYS A 249 21.37 31.69 2.01
N THR A 250 22.29 31.42 1.08
CA THR A 250 23.69 30.95 1.27
C THR A 250 23.79 29.43 1.32
N ASP A 251 24.30 28.88 0.22
CA ASP A 251 24.67 27.48 0.02
C ASP A 251 25.88 27.13 0.89
N ASP A 252 25.69 26.27 1.89
CA ASP A 252 26.78 25.58 2.57
C ASP A 252 27.14 24.30 1.79
N GLU A 253 28.12 24.43 0.89
CA GLU A 253 28.80 23.29 0.28
C GLU A 253 29.57 22.50 1.35
N LYS A 254 29.02 21.34 1.73
CA LYS A 254 29.76 20.32 2.47
C LYS A 254 30.86 19.73 1.58
N PRO A 255 32.13 19.63 2.05
CA PRO A 255 33.20 19.04 1.27
C PRO A 255 32.93 17.55 1.04
N ARG A 256 32.93 17.14 -0.22
CA ARG A 256 32.87 15.72 -0.61
C ARG A 256 34.25 15.10 -0.45
N ASP A 257 34.37 14.21 0.53
CA ASP A 257 35.43 13.20 0.61
C ASP A 257 35.53 12.47 -0.74
N LYS A 258 36.58 12.80 -1.49
CA LYS A 258 37.08 11.98 -2.57
C LYS A 258 38.01 10.94 -1.95
N ASP A 259 38.02 9.76 -2.56
CA ASP A 259 38.91 8.63 -2.25
C ASP A 259 38.38 7.63 -1.21
N LYS A 260 37.25 7.00 -1.56
CA LYS A 260 37.04 5.59 -1.22
C LYS A 260 37.48 4.70 -2.40
N PRO A 261 38.28 3.65 -2.16
CA PRO A 261 38.75 2.75 -3.22
C PRO A 261 37.56 2.06 -3.90
N LYS A 262 37.52 2.12 -5.24
CA LYS A 262 36.56 1.42 -6.10
C LYS A 262 36.81 -0.09 -6.01
N GLY A 263 36.24 -0.74 -5.01
CA GLY A 263 36.02 -2.18 -5.07
C GLY A 263 35.15 -2.48 -6.31
N LYS A 264 35.58 -3.41 -7.17
CA LYS A 264 34.75 -3.90 -8.25
C LYS A 264 33.48 -4.49 -7.64
N ASP A 265 32.35 -4.02 -8.13
CA ASP A 265 31.05 -4.49 -7.69
C ASP A 265 30.62 -5.58 -8.67
N PRO A 266 30.78 -6.87 -8.29
CA PRO A 266 30.62 -7.99 -9.23
C PRO A 266 29.21 -8.05 -9.82
N ILE A 267 28.22 -7.50 -9.12
CA ILE A 267 26.83 -7.49 -9.58
C ILE A 267 26.59 -6.34 -10.58
N LYS A 268 27.20 -5.16 -10.33
CA LYS A 268 27.22 -4.08 -11.33
C LYS A 268 27.92 -4.55 -12.60
N ASP A 269 29.05 -5.24 -12.45
CA ASP A 269 29.86 -5.76 -13.56
C ASP A 269 29.10 -6.84 -14.35
N GLY A 270 28.39 -7.75 -13.69
CA GLY A 270 27.58 -8.77 -14.38
C GLY A 270 26.40 -8.22 -15.19
N LEU A 271 25.76 -7.13 -14.72
CA LEU A 271 24.67 -6.50 -15.48
C LEU A 271 25.17 -5.75 -16.72
N ILE A 272 26.36 -5.13 -16.64
CA ILE A 272 26.96 -4.36 -17.75
C ILE A 272 27.91 -5.20 -18.61
N GLU A 273 28.10 -6.48 -18.32
CA GLU A 273 28.98 -7.37 -19.07
C GLU A 273 28.51 -7.44 -20.54
N GLY A 274 29.40 -7.06 -21.46
CA GLY A 274 29.12 -6.97 -22.89
C GLY A 274 28.19 -5.82 -23.29
N ALA A 275 27.97 -4.83 -22.41
CA ALA A 275 27.19 -3.64 -22.71
C ALA A 275 28.09 -2.43 -23.02
N GLU A 276 27.71 -1.64 -24.02
CA GLU A 276 28.41 -0.42 -24.41
C GLU A 276 27.88 0.78 -23.63
N LYS A 277 28.76 1.62 -23.08
CA LYS A 277 28.33 2.83 -22.36
C LYS A 277 27.77 3.86 -23.35
N ASP A 278 26.55 4.33 -23.12
CA ASP A 278 25.89 5.34 -23.93
C ASP A 278 26.40 6.74 -23.56
N THR A 279 27.52 7.15 -24.15
CA THR A 279 28.20 8.43 -23.87
C THR A 279 27.38 9.66 -24.26
N ASN A 280 26.41 9.50 -25.18
CA ASN A 280 25.60 10.59 -25.72
C ASN A 280 24.41 10.98 -24.83
N LYS A 281 24.07 10.20 -23.79
CA LYS A 281 22.95 10.49 -22.88
C LYS A 281 23.43 10.82 -21.48
N LYS A 282 23.54 12.12 -21.17
CA LYS A 282 23.72 12.63 -19.80
C LYS A 282 22.37 12.85 -19.15
N SER A 283 21.75 11.82 -18.57
CA SER A 283 20.50 11.99 -17.81
C SER A 283 20.75 11.85 -16.30
N GLY A 284 21.15 12.94 -15.65
CA GLY A 284 21.25 13.03 -14.19
C GLY A 284 22.19 11.98 -13.55
N ARG A 285 21.83 11.47 -12.37
CA ARG A 285 22.63 10.49 -11.59
C ARG A 285 22.59 9.06 -12.15
N SER A 286 22.37 8.89 -13.47
CA SER A 286 22.26 7.57 -14.11
C SER A 286 23.38 7.32 -15.11
N ASP A 287 24.11 6.21 -14.95
CA ASP A 287 24.93 5.63 -16.03
C ASP A 287 24.04 4.79 -16.94
N ILE A 288 24.11 5.02 -18.26
CA ILE A 288 23.31 4.28 -19.25
C ILE A 288 24.24 3.45 -20.12
N TYR A 289 23.85 2.20 -20.35
CA TYR A 289 24.51 1.22 -21.20
C TYR A 289 23.50 0.66 -22.21
N LYS A 290 24.01 0.14 -23.32
CA LYS A 290 23.25 -0.48 -24.42
C LYS A 290 23.76 -1.90 -24.66
N LYS A 291 22.84 -2.82 -24.96
CA LYS A 291 23.15 -4.22 -25.24
C LYS A 291 22.17 -4.77 -26.28
N PRO A 292 22.56 -5.63 -27.22
CA PRO A 292 21.62 -6.22 -28.16
C PRO A 292 20.73 -7.30 -27.49
N GLY A 293 19.60 -7.61 -28.12
CA GLY A 293 18.82 -8.83 -27.85
C GLY A 293 17.44 -8.61 -27.23
N GLY A 294 16.95 -7.36 -27.20
CA GLY A 294 15.59 -7.02 -26.80
C GLY A 294 15.11 -7.60 -25.46
N VAL A 295 13.82 -7.95 -25.39
CA VAL A 295 13.14 -8.44 -24.17
C VAL A 295 13.76 -9.76 -23.67
N ASN A 296 14.05 -10.70 -24.59
CA ASN A 296 14.59 -12.01 -24.22
C ASN A 296 15.93 -11.89 -23.52
N ARG A 297 16.85 -11.04 -24.03
CA ARG A 297 18.14 -10.84 -23.38
C ARG A 297 18.02 -10.08 -22.07
N LYS A 298 17.10 -9.11 -21.99
CA LYS A 298 16.77 -8.39 -20.76
C LYS A 298 16.32 -9.35 -19.64
N ASP A 299 15.39 -10.26 -19.92
CA ASP A 299 14.90 -11.22 -18.93
C ASP A 299 16.00 -12.21 -18.51
N MET A 300 16.77 -12.75 -19.45
CA MET A 300 17.91 -13.62 -19.12
C MET A 300 18.94 -12.93 -18.21
N ASP A 301 19.29 -11.68 -18.50
CA ASP A 301 20.23 -10.93 -17.67
C ASP A 301 19.63 -10.60 -16.29
N PHE A 302 18.31 -10.39 -16.17
CA PHE A 302 17.63 -10.21 -14.88
C PHE A 302 17.70 -11.49 -14.03
N ASP A 303 17.39 -12.65 -14.63
CA ASP A 303 17.36 -13.93 -13.91
C ASP A 303 18.76 -14.36 -13.42
N LYS A 304 19.83 -13.95 -14.11
CA LYS A 304 21.22 -14.20 -13.69
C LYS A 304 21.62 -13.47 -12.41
N LEU A 305 20.94 -12.39 -12.04
CA LEU A 305 21.32 -11.54 -10.90
C LEU A 305 21.01 -12.16 -9.52
N LYS A 306 20.51 -13.41 -9.46
CA LYS A 306 20.16 -14.12 -8.20
C LYS A 306 19.31 -13.25 -7.26
N ILE A 307 18.26 -12.66 -7.82
CA ILE A 307 17.41 -11.67 -7.16
C ILE A 307 16.49 -12.35 -6.15
N LYS A 308 16.34 -11.75 -4.96
CA LYS A 308 15.39 -12.18 -3.92
C LYS A 308 14.10 -11.38 -4.02
N LYS A 309 12.98 -12.00 -3.62
CA LYS A 309 11.65 -11.37 -3.53
C LYS A 309 11.24 -10.67 -4.84
N VAL A 310 11.21 -11.43 -5.94
CA VAL A 310 10.76 -10.89 -7.22
C VAL A 310 9.25 -10.70 -7.18
N VAL A 311 8.81 -9.45 -7.32
CA VAL A 311 7.40 -9.05 -7.47
C VAL A 311 7.16 -8.71 -8.94
N ASN A 312 6.09 -9.28 -9.50
CA ASN A 312 5.65 -9.02 -10.87
C ASN A 312 4.44 -8.08 -10.84
N TYR A 313 4.57 -6.92 -11.49
CA TYR A 313 3.53 -5.88 -11.53
C TYR A 313 2.73 -5.90 -12.84
N GLY A 314 2.81 -6.98 -13.61
CA GLY A 314 2.20 -7.07 -14.94
C GLY A 314 2.95 -6.25 -16.00
N ASN A 315 2.50 -6.34 -17.26
CA ASN A 315 3.08 -5.63 -18.41
C ASN A 315 4.61 -5.81 -18.59
N GLY A 316 5.15 -6.95 -18.13
CA GLY A 316 6.57 -7.26 -18.18
C GLY A 316 7.43 -6.45 -17.21
N ILE A 317 6.84 -5.91 -16.14
CA ILE A 317 7.55 -5.22 -15.07
C ILE A 317 7.83 -6.20 -13.91
N LYS A 318 9.11 -6.37 -13.59
CA LYS A 318 9.58 -7.17 -12.46
C LYS A 318 10.44 -6.30 -11.56
N VAL A 319 10.23 -6.37 -10.25
CA VAL A 319 11.06 -5.69 -9.26
C VAL A 319 11.57 -6.72 -8.27
N GLY A 320 12.84 -6.65 -7.91
CA GLY A 320 13.35 -7.45 -6.80
C GLY A 320 14.62 -6.86 -6.21
N TYR A 321 15.18 -7.57 -5.24
CA TYR A 321 16.27 -7.07 -4.41
C TYR A 321 17.48 -7.99 -4.49
N LEU A 322 18.66 -7.39 -4.65
CA LEU A 322 19.92 -8.08 -4.52
C LEU A 322 20.23 -8.37 -3.05
N SER A 323 21.17 -9.29 -2.81
CA SER A 323 21.58 -9.68 -1.45
C SER A 323 22.18 -8.53 -0.63
N ASP A 324 22.68 -7.49 -1.30
CA ASP A 324 23.24 -6.28 -0.69
C ASP A 324 22.21 -5.14 -0.52
N GLY A 325 20.93 -5.43 -0.77
CA GLY A 325 19.82 -4.49 -0.58
C GLY A 325 19.52 -3.58 -1.77
N ARG A 326 20.30 -3.63 -2.84
CA ARG A 326 20.01 -2.84 -4.05
C ARG A 326 18.78 -3.36 -4.78
N THR A 327 18.05 -2.44 -5.41
CA THR A 327 16.84 -2.76 -6.16
C THR A 327 17.15 -2.95 -7.64
N VAL A 328 16.62 -4.01 -8.23
CA VAL A 328 16.66 -4.26 -9.68
C VAL A 328 15.24 -4.18 -10.21
N ILE A 329 15.05 -3.34 -11.22
CA ILE A 329 13.78 -3.14 -11.91
C ILE A 329 13.96 -3.56 -13.37
N SER A 330 13.25 -4.59 -13.79
CA SER A 330 13.14 -5.00 -15.18
C SER A 330 11.83 -4.47 -15.76
N ARG A 331 11.86 -3.91 -16.95
CA ARG A 331 10.68 -3.40 -17.66
C ARG A 331 10.80 -3.57 -19.16
N ASN A 332 9.71 -3.88 -19.84
CA ASN A 332 9.67 -4.00 -21.30
C ASN A 332 9.77 -2.64 -22.00
N HIS A 333 9.35 -1.58 -21.33
CA HIS A 333 9.34 -0.24 -21.87
C HIS A 333 9.91 0.77 -20.86
N SER A 334 10.91 1.53 -21.28
CA SER A 334 11.49 2.62 -20.49
C SER A 334 11.04 3.94 -21.08
N SER A 335 10.29 4.72 -20.30
CA SER A 335 9.86 6.06 -20.71
C SER A 335 11.09 6.90 -21.04
N THR A 336 11.19 7.32 -22.30
CA THR A 336 12.08 8.39 -22.70
C THR A 336 11.25 9.68 -22.75
N LYS A 337 11.78 10.79 -22.23
CA LYS A 337 11.21 12.11 -22.51
C LYS A 337 11.18 12.26 -24.04
N ASN A 338 10.02 12.62 -24.59
CA ASN A 338 9.78 12.97 -26.00
C ASN A 338 9.46 11.81 -26.97
N GLY A 339 8.87 10.71 -26.51
CA GLY A 339 8.30 9.69 -27.42
C GLY A 339 9.33 8.91 -28.23
N ALA A 340 10.61 8.98 -27.86
CA ALA A 340 11.66 8.20 -28.52
C ALA A 340 11.58 6.72 -28.15
N THR A 341 12.10 5.88 -29.04
CA THR A 341 12.11 4.41 -28.98
C THR A 341 12.22 3.86 -27.56
N SER A 342 11.18 3.13 -27.16
CA SER A 342 11.08 2.51 -25.85
C SER A 342 11.81 1.17 -25.87
N TYR A 343 12.92 1.10 -25.14
CA TYR A 343 13.75 -0.10 -25.06
C TYR A 343 13.43 -0.89 -23.79
N PRO A 344 13.35 -2.24 -23.87
CA PRO A 344 13.43 -3.10 -22.71
C PRO A 344 14.66 -2.74 -21.87
N THR A 345 14.49 -2.65 -20.55
CA THR A 345 15.51 -2.07 -19.67
C THR A 345 15.58 -2.80 -18.34
N ASN A 346 16.80 -3.10 -17.91
CA ASN A 346 17.11 -3.41 -16.52
C ASN A 346 17.73 -2.18 -15.85
N GLU A 347 17.16 -1.74 -14.73
CA GLU A 347 17.62 -0.60 -13.93
C GLU A 347 18.03 -1.09 -12.55
N LEU A 348 19.29 -0.84 -12.20
CA LEU A 348 19.86 -1.11 -10.87
C LEU A 348 19.92 0.21 -10.10
N GLN A 349 19.23 0.27 -8.96
CA GLN A 349 19.25 1.41 -8.05
C GLN A 349 20.22 1.17 -6.91
N HIS A 350 21.18 2.07 -6.74
CA HIS A 350 22.18 2.01 -5.68
C HIS A 350 21.70 2.74 -4.42
N ALA A 351 22.26 2.40 -3.27
CA ALA A 351 21.88 2.98 -1.98
C ALA A 351 22.11 4.51 -1.90
N ASP A 352 23.04 5.05 -2.71
CA ASP A 352 23.32 6.48 -2.79
C ASP A 352 22.35 7.26 -3.71
N GLY A 353 21.34 6.56 -4.26
CA GLY A 353 20.36 7.09 -5.21
C GLY A 353 20.86 7.19 -6.66
N SER A 354 22.11 6.80 -6.94
CA SER A 354 22.59 6.66 -8.32
C SER A 354 21.96 5.44 -8.99
N LYS A 355 21.98 5.42 -10.33
CA LYS A 355 21.32 4.37 -11.11
C LYS A 355 22.22 3.86 -12.23
N THR A 356 22.21 2.56 -12.46
CA THR A 356 22.77 1.95 -13.68
C THR A 356 21.62 1.43 -14.52
N LYS A 357 21.55 1.80 -15.79
CA LYS A 357 20.50 1.34 -16.72
C LYS A 357 21.13 0.62 -17.89
N VAL A 358 20.67 -0.59 -18.19
CA VAL A 358 21.03 -1.32 -19.41
C VAL A 358 19.81 -1.39 -20.30
N ARG A 359 19.90 -0.81 -21.49
CA ARG A 359 18.85 -0.78 -22.50
C ARG A 359 19.15 -1.84 -23.56
N TYR A 360 18.15 -2.67 -23.83
CA TYR A 360 18.26 -3.76 -24.79
C TYR A 360 17.61 -3.34 -26.10
N TYR A 361 18.37 -3.36 -27.19
CA TYR A 361 17.88 -3.00 -28.53
C TYR A 361 17.68 -4.22 -29.43
#